data_AF-A0A7C4TNJ3-F1
#
_entry.id   AF-A0A7C4TNJ3-F1
#
_cell.length_a   1.000
_cell.length_b   1.000
_cell.length_c   1.000
_cell.angle_alpha   90.00
_cell.angle_beta   90.00
_cell.angle_gamma   90.00
#
_symmetry.space_group_name_H-M   'P 1'
#
loop_
_entity.id
_entity.type
_entity.pdbx_description
1 polymer ?
#
loop_
_entity_poly.entity_id
_entity_poly.type
_entity_poly.pdbx_seq_one_letter_code
_entity_poly.pdbx_strand_id
1 'polypeptide(L)'
;MSQPGGVGAAAQKDGPPIVSEPVVYQAGGFRKVILAFAFLLLLPFFVSLPVMLYQRLAKGTLADTWGLIVLAVGFTLIMLFLLFELIYSIRARIMLGERGIRLSVPAGRFGMPALVYRQAEIPYADISSVETRCEIYGGSIAPVLMRQVRLVTKSGEQHSLGYVSEADTDPLFPLKEIAERLCRNCGVQLVERESVRRPTRRLFMGLADESANVPVTSDMVTALNRNHNRFMLGLVGLMAALLTAGIIIDFSTGDIDRGERARDAVQVKKTATPPKK
;
A
#
# COMPACT_ATOMS: atom_id res chain seq x y z
N MET A 1 -3.79 -7.74 71.42
CA MET A 1 -3.99 -8.31 70.08
C MET A 1 -4.84 -7.34 69.26
N SER A 2 -4.40 -7.05 68.04
CA SER A 2 -5.08 -6.29 66.96
C SER A 2 -4.97 -4.75 66.97
N GLN A 3 -3.90 -4.23 66.35
CA GLN A 3 -3.87 -2.98 65.56
C GLN A 3 -4.40 -3.27 64.11
N PRO A 4 -4.44 -2.30 63.17
CA PRO A 4 -5.45 -1.24 62.97
C PRO A 4 -6.04 -1.32 61.53
N GLY A 5 -7.02 -0.48 61.18
CA GLY A 5 -7.42 -0.31 59.78
C GLY A 5 -8.32 0.92 59.63
N GLY A 6 -8.14 1.82 58.68
CA GLY A 6 -7.18 1.92 57.59
C GLY A 6 -7.46 3.23 56.83
N VAL A 7 -6.37 3.87 56.38
CA VAL A 7 -6.15 4.55 55.08
C VAL A 7 -7.39 5.28 54.49
N GLY A 8 -7.39 6.61 54.37
CA GLY A 8 -6.43 7.40 53.61
C GLY A 8 -6.94 7.60 52.18
N ALA A 9 -7.14 8.86 51.81
CA ALA A 9 -7.76 9.32 50.57
C ALA A 9 -7.15 8.75 49.28
N ALA A 10 -8.00 8.50 48.28
CA ALA A 10 -7.63 8.61 46.87
C ALA A 10 -8.71 9.41 46.16
N ALA A 11 -8.48 10.73 46.10
CA ALA A 11 -9.22 11.66 45.28
C ALA A 11 -9.23 11.17 43.83
N GLN A 12 -10.42 10.91 43.32
CA GLN A 12 -10.71 10.73 41.91
C GLN A 12 -10.35 12.05 41.21
N LYS A 13 -9.20 12.06 40.51
CA LYS A 13 -8.79 13.20 39.68
C LYS A 13 -9.74 13.28 38.49
N ASP A 14 -10.71 14.16 38.59
CA ASP A 14 -11.50 14.67 37.47
C ASP A 14 -10.55 15.32 36.46
N GLY A 15 -10.24 14.58 35.39
CA GLY A 15 -9.75 15.18 34.16
C GLY A 15 -10.90 15.94 33.47
N PRO A 16 -10.61 17.03 32.72
CA PRO A 16 -11.65 17.79 32.05
C PRO A 16 -12.47 16.91 31.10
N PRO A 17 -13.78 17.17 30.94
CA PRO A 17 -14.65 16.35 30.11
C PRO A 17 -14.32 16.60 28.63
N ILE A 18 -13.62 15.67 27.99
CA ILE A 18 -13.31 15.74 26.57
C ILE A 18 -14.48 15.10 25.82
N VAL A 19 -15.59 15.83 25.75
CA VAL A 19 -16.75 15.47 24.92
C VAL A 19 -16.46 15.96 23.51
N SER A 20 -15.51 15.32 22.84
CA SER A 20 -15.41 15.37 21.38
C SER A 20 -16.11 14.12 20.85
N GLU A 21 -17.14 14.31 20.02
CA GLU A 21 -17.83 13.19 19.37
C GLU A 21 -16.80 12.20 18.78
N PRO A 22 -17.04 10.89 18.89
CA PRO A 22 -16.08 9.89 18.42
C PRO A 22 -15.83 10.05 16.92
N VAL A 23 -14.59 10.38 16.55
CA VAL A 23 -14.19 10.59 15.15
C VAL A 23 -13.54 9.33 14.61
N VAL A 24 -14.04 8.85 13.48
CA VAL A 24 -13.55 7.63 12.82
C VAL A 24 -12.87 7.99 11.50
N TYR A 25 -11.58 7.72 11.41
CA TYR A 25 -10.82 7.78 10.18
C TYR A 25 -10.75 6.37 9.58
N GLN A 26 -11.34 6.22 8.39
CA GLN A 26 -11.37 4.98 7.63
C GLN A 26 -11.50 5.32 6.14
N ALA A 27 -11.11 4.38 5.28
CA ALA A 27 -11.35 4.56 3.85
C ALA A 27 -12.86 4.71 3.57
N GLY A 28 -13.20 5.67 2.71
CA GLY A 28 -14.58 5.93 2.30
C GLY A 28 -15.22 4.71 1.65
N GLY A 29 -16.53 4.53 1.85
CA GLY A 29 -17.27 3.40 1.29
C GLY A 29 -17.12 3.26 -0.22
N PHE A 30 -17.06 4.38 -0.94
CA PHE A 30 -16.87 4.41 -2.39
C PHE A 30 -15.53 3.81 -2.85
N ARG A 31 -14.41 4.13 -2.17
CA ARG A 31 -13.08 3.55 -2.48
C ARG A 31 -13.10 2.02 -2.31
N LYS A 32 -13.73 1.53 -1.24
CA LYS A 32 -13.90 0.09 -0.99
C LYS A 32 -14.67 -0.60 -2.10
N VAL A 33 -15.79 0.01 -2.54
CA VAL A 33 -16.64 -0.54 -3.61
C VAL A 33 -15.89 -0.57 -4.94
N ILE A 34 -15.20 0.51 -5.31
CA ILE A 34 -14.40 0.55 -6.55
C ILE A 34 -13.30 -0.51 -6.53
N LEU A 35 -12.52 -0.59 -5.45
CA LEU A 35 -11.44 -1.55 -5.34
C LEU A 35 -11.96 -2.99 -5.37
N ALA A 36 -13.07 -3.27 -4.68
CA ALA A 36 -13.71 -4.59 -4.69
C ALA A 36 -14.24 -4.94 -6.09
N PHE A 37 -14.90 -4.00 -6.76
CA PHE A 37 -15.41 -4.20 -8.12
C PHE A 37 -14.29 -4.43 -9.13
N ALA A 38 -13.23 -3.61 -9.09
CA ALA A 38 -12.06 -3.77 -9.94
C ALA A 38 -11.37 -5.13 -9.71
N PHE A 39 -11.22 -5.53 -8.44
CA PHE A 39 -10.66 -6.83 -8.09
C PHE A 39 -11.51 -8.00 -8.62
N LEU A 40 -12.84 -7.95 -8.42
CA LEU A 40 -13.76 -8.98 -8.91
C LEU A 40 -13.81 -9.06 -10.44
N LEU A 41 -13.72 -7.92 -11.13
CA LEU A 41 -13.69 -7.84 -12.58
C LEU A 41 -12.42 -8.46 -13.16
N LEU A 42 -11.27 -8.26 -12.50
CA LEU A 42 -9.97 -8.76 -12.96
C LEU A 42 -9.69 -10.20 -12.52
N LEU A 43 -10.34 -10.69 -11.46
CA LEU A 43 -10.19 -12.05 -10.94
C LEU A 43 -10.34 -13.17 -11.99
N PRO A 44 -11.38 -13.22 -12.85
CA PRO A 44 -11.51 -14.30 -13.83
C PRO A 44 -10.35 -14.34 -14.81
N PHE A 45 -9.84 -13.16 -15.24
CA PHE A 45 -8.65 -13.07 -16.08
C PHE A 45 -7.43 -13.62 -15.35
N PHE A 46 -7.25 -13.25 -14.07
CA PHE A 46 -6.13 -13.73 -13.25
C PHE A 46 -6.11 -15.25 -13.12
N VAL A 47 -7.27 -15.86 -12.84
CA VAL A 47 -7.40 -17.32 -12.70
C VAL A 47 -7.21 -18.03 -14.04
N SER A 48 -7.57 -17.41 -15.17
CA SER A 48 -7.40 -18.00 -16.50
C SER A 48 -5.95 -18.04 -17.00
N LEU A 49 -5.10 -17.09 -16.59
CA LEU A 49 -3.71 -16.98 -17.03
C LEU A 49 -2.85 -18.22 -16.77
N PRO A 50 -2.82 -18.81 -15.56
CA PRO A 50 -2.02 -20.02 -15.30
C PRO A 50 -2.48 -21.20 -16.17
N VAL A 51 -3.79 -21.31 -16.46
CA VAL A 51 -4.33 -22.36 -17.34
C VAL A 51 -3.85 -22.15 -18.77
N MET A 52 -3.90 -20.92 -19.29
CA MET A 52 -3.40 -20.59 -20.64
C MET A 52 -1.88 -20.84 -20.76
N LEU A 53 -1.11 -20.46 -19.74
CA LEU A 53 0.33 -20.71 -19.66
C LEU A 53 0.63 -22.21 -19.71
N TYR A 54 -0.05 -23.00 -18.88
CA TYR A 54 0.11 -24.45 -18.85
C TYR A 54 -0.21 -25.08 -20.21
N GLN A 55 -1.32 -24.70 -20.84
CA GLN A 55 -1.70 -25.23 -22.16
C GLN A 55 -0.68 -24.89 -23.25
N ARG A 56 -0.08 -23.69 -23.22
CA ARG A 56 0.96 -23.30 -24.19
C ARG A 56 2.28 -24.02 -23.95
N LEU A 57 2.69 -24.16 -22.69
CA LEU A 57 3.88 -24.93 -22.30
C LEU A 57 3.76 -26.38 -22.73
N ALA A 58 2.60 -27.01 -22.50
CA ALA A 58 2.32 -28.40 -22.89
C ALA A 58 2.35 -28.62 -24.42
N LYS A 59 2.06 -27.59 -25.22
CA LYS A 59 2.07 -27.64 -26.69
C LYS A 59 3.44 -27.34 -27.31
N GLY A 60 4.46 -27.01 -26.51
CA GLY A 60 5.84 -26.80 -26.97
C GLY A 60 6.11 -25.47 -27.68
N THR A 61 5.17 -24.52 -27.69
CA THR A 61 5.31 -23.22 -28.37
C THR A 61 6.03 -22.19 -27.49
N LEU A 62 7.29 -22.45 -27.13
CA LEU A 62 8.05 -21.62 -26.17
C LEU A 62 8.37 -20.21 -26.67
N ALA A 63 8.64 -20.03 -27.97
CA ALA A 63 8.95 -18.72 -28.56
C ALA A 63 7.81 -17.71 -28.35
N ASP A 64 6.56 -18.13 -28.55
CA ASP A 64 5.37 -17.29 -28.34
C ASP A 64 4.91 -17.22 -26.87
N THR A 65 5.57 -17.96 -25.97
CA THR A 65 5.18 -18.03 -24.54
C THR A 65 5.84 -16.95 -23.71
N TRP A 66 7.00 -16.42 -24.14
CA TRP A 66 7.71 -15.37 -23.40
C TRP A 66 6.88 -14.10 -23.18
N GLY A 67 6.16 -13.63 -24.20
CA GLY A 67 5.27 -12.48 -24.07
C GLY A 67 4.15 -12.73 -23.06
N LEU A 68 3.57 -13.94 -23.06
CA LEU A 68 2.53 -14.34 -22.10
C LEU A 68 3.07 -14.43 -20.67
N ILE A 69 4.30 -14.91 -20.48
CA ILE A 69 4.95 -14.96 -19.16
C ILE A 69 5.13 -13.54 -18.60
N VAL A 70 5.68 -12.62 -19.40
CA VAL A 70 5.88 -11.22 -18.98
C VAL A 70 4.55 -10.56 -18.63
N LEU A 71 3.53 -10.75 -19.47
CA LEU A 71 2.19 -10.25 -19.21
C LEU A 71 1.62 -10.83 -17.90
N ALA A 72 1.76 -12.14 -17.69
CA ALA A 72 1.26 -12.80 -16.49
C ALA A 72 1.96 -12.32 -15.22
N VAL A 73 3.28 -12.10 -15.26
CA VAL A 73 4.03 -11.52 -14.13
C VAL A 73 3.54 -10.11 -13.83
N GLY A 74 3.43 -9.25 -14.84
CA GLY A 74 2.92 -7.88 -14.67
C GLY A 74 1.50 -7.86 -14.10
N PHE A 75 0.61 -8.68 -14.66
CA PHE A 75 -0.77 -8.78 -14.19
C PHE A 75 -0.87 -9.33 -12.76
N THR A 76 0.00 -10.28 -12.39
CA THR A 76 0.11 -10.79 -11.01
C THR A 76 0.50 -9.68 -10.03
N LEU A 77 1.47 -8.84 -10.39
CA LEU A 77 1.89 -7.71 -9.55
C LEU A 77 0.75 -6.70 -9.37
N ILE A 78 0.00 -6.40 -10.44
CA ILE A 78 -1.18 -5.51 -10.37
C ILE A 78 -2.26 -6.11 -9.46
N MET A 79 -2.57 -7.40 -9.63
CA MET A 79 -3.56 -8.09 -8.80
C MET A 79 -3.17 -8.12 -7.32
N LEU A 80 -1.88 -8.37 -7.03
CA LEU A 80 -1.36 -8.36 -5.67
C LEU A 80 -1.44 -6.96 -5.05
N PHE A 81 -1.11 -5.91 -5.81
CA PHE A 81 -1.22 -4.53 -5.37
C PHE A 81 -2.69 -4.15 -5.07
N LEU A 82 -3.61 -4.49 -5.97
CA LEU A 82 -5.06 -4.28 -5.76
C LEU A 82 -5.57 -5.02 -4.53
N LEU A 83 -5.14 -6.27 -4.32
CA LEU A 83 -5.50 -7.06 -3.14
C LEU A 83 -5.02 -6.37 -1.85
N PHE A 84 -3.78 -5.92 -1.82
CA PHE A 84 -3.23 -5.22 -0.64
C PHE A 84 -3.94 -3.90 -0.36
N GLU A 85 -4.22 -3.11 -1.40
CA GLU A 85 -5.01 -1.88 -1.29
C GLU A 85 -6.44 -2.15 -0.80
N LEU A 86 -7.07 -3.22 -1.28
CA LEU A 86 -8.40 -3.62 -0.85
C LEU A 86 -8.41 -4.02 0.64
N ILE A 87 -7.47 -4.87 1.06
CA ILE A 87 -7.36 -5.30 2.46
C ILE A 87 -7.08 -4.10 3.36
N TYR A 88 -6.17 -3.21 2.95
CA TYR A 88 -5.87 -1.97 3.64
C TYR A 88 -7.12 -1.08 3.76
N SER A 89 -7.83 -0.87 2.67
CA SER A 89 -9.07 -0.08 2.66
C SER A 89 -10.12 -0.63 3.62
N ILE A 90 -10.25 -1.95 3.72
CA ILE A 90 -11.24 -2.60 4.58
C ILE A 90 -10.83 -2.57 6.06
N ARG A 91 -9.56 -2.88 6.38
CA ARG A 91 -9.11 -3.12 7.75
C ARG A 91 -8.51 -1.90 8.44
N ALA A 92 -7.92 -0.97 7.69
CA ALA A 92 -7.30 0.22 8.29
C ALA A 92 -8.37 1.14 8.88
N ARG A 93 -8.26 1.38 10.20
CA ARG A 93 -9.23 2.18 10.94
C ARG A 93 -8.56 2.82 12.15
N ILE A 94 -8.77 4.13 12.33
CA ILE A 94 -8.33 4.88 13.50
C ILE A 94 -9.55 5.56 14.09
N MET A 95 -9.91 5.20 15.33
CA MET A 95 -11.03 5.78 16.05
C MET A 95 -10.51 6.58 17.24
N LEU A 96 -10.86 7.86 17.27
CA LEU A 96 -10.66 8.73 18.42
C LEU A 96 -11.96 8.72 19.22
N GLY A 97 -11.99 7.95 20.31
CA GLY A 97 -13.13 7.91 21.23
C GLY A 97 -12.98 8.94 22.35
N GLU A 98 -13.93 8.95 23.29
CA GLU A 98 -13.92 9.89 24.41
C GLU A 98 -12.80 9.59 25.43
N ARG A 99 -12.51 8.30 25.67
CA ARG A 99 -11.59 7.84 26.72
C ARG A 99 -10.24 7.35 26.19
N GLY A 100 -10.13 7.17 24.88
CA GLY A 100 -8.93 6.61 24.27
C GLY A 100 -9.05 6.39 22.77
N ILE A 101 -7.99 5.80 22.23
CA ILE A 101 -7.80 5.58 20.80
C ILE A 101 -7.96 4.09 20.53
N ARG A 102 -8.73 3.73 19.52
CA ARG A 102 -8.71 2.39 18.95
C ARG A 102 -8.10 2.44 17.56
N LEU A 103 -7.02 1.71 17.38
CA LEU A 103 -6.30 1.66 16.12
C LEU A 103 -6.27 0.23 15.58
N SER A 104 -6.57 0.10 14.30
CA SER A 104 -6.30 -1.09 13.50
C SER A 104 -5.46 -0.65 12.31
N VAL A 105 -4.16 -0.89 12.40
CA VAL A 105 -3.17 -0.41 11.43
C VAL A 105 -2.25 -1.56 11.02
N PRO A 106 -1.72 -1.56 9.80
CA PRO A 106 -0.79 -2.60 9.36
C PRO A 106 0.45 -2.61 10.26
N ALA A 107 0.76 -3.79 10.80
CA ALA A 107 1.86 -4.01 11.74
C ALA A 107 3.19 -4.38 11.06
N GLY A 108 3.14 -4.77 9.78
CA GLY A 108 4.32 -5.21 9.05
C GLY A 108 5.10 -4.08 8.38
N ARG A 109 6.37 -4.36 8.08
CA ARG A 109 7.26 -3.50 7.27
C ARG A 109 7.65 -4.26 5.99
N PHE A 110 7.15 -3.81 4.84
CA PHE A 110 7.43 -4.27 3.47
C PHE A 110 7.29 -5.79 3.17
N GLY A 111 6.83 -6.14 1.97
CA GLY A 111 6.69 -7.54 1.51
C GLY A 111 5.40 -8.27 1.94
N MET A 112 5.03 -8.24 3.23
CA MET A 112 3.75 -8.78 3.75
C MET A 112 2.95 -7.85 4.71
N PRO A 113 3.12 -6.51 4.71
CA PRO A 113 2.50 -5.63 5.71
C PRO A 113 0.98 -5.60 5.66
N ALA A 114 0.38 -5.93 4.51
CA ALA A 114 -1.06 -5.90 4.32
C ALA A 114 -1.82 -7.07 4.97
N LEU A 115 -1.14 -8.10 5.51
CA LEU A 115 -1.82 -9.24 6.12
C LEU A 115 -1.88 -9.17 7.66
N VAL A 116 -0.91 -8.51 8.29
CA VAL A 116 -0.81 -8.43 9.75
C VAL A 116 -1.25 -7.05 10.21
N TYR A 117 -2.32 -6.99 11.00
CA TYR A 117 -2.82 -5.76 11.61
C TYR A 117 -2.57 -5.78 13.10
N ARG A 118 -2.03 -4.68 13.63
CA ARG A 118 -2.01 -4.44 15.06
C ARG A 118 -3.33 -3.79 15.42
N GLN A 119 -4.02 -4.39 16.38
CA GLN A 119 -5.16 -3.79 17.04
C GLN A 119 -4.71 -3.37 18.43
N ALA A 120 -4.91 -2.10 18.77
CA ALA A 120 -4.64 -1.60 20.10
C ALA A 120 -5.74 -0.63 20.53
N GLU A 121 -6.09 -0.70 21.81
CA GLU A 121 -6.92 0.30 22.48
C GLU A 121 -6.05 0.94 23.55
N ILE A 122 -5.80 2.25 23.41
CA ILE A 122 -4.87 2.99 24.26
C ILE A 122 -5.66 4.11 24.94
N PRO A 123 -5.83 4.06 26.28
CA PRO A 123 -6.44 5.14 27.03
C PRO A 123 -5.63 6.43 26.91
N TYR A 124 -6.30 7.58 26.85
CA TYR A 124 -5.59 8.87 26.77
C TYR A 124 -4.72 9.14 27.99
N ALA A 125 -5.14 8.65 29.16
CA ALA A 125 -4.37 8.76 30.40
C ALA A 125 -3.01 8.05 30.34
N ASP A 126 -2.84 7.07 29.47
CA ASP A 126 -1.62 6.27 29.35
C ASP A 126 -0.64 6.84 28.31
N ILE A 127 -1.04 7.87 27.57
CA ILE A 127 -0.20 8.49 26.54
C ILE A 127 0.72 9.51 27.22
N SER A 128 2.02 9.38 26.95
CA SER A 128 3.07 10.28 27.45
C SER A 128 3.37 11.38 26.44
N SER A 129 3.56 11.01 25.18
CA SER A 129 3.83 11.95 24.09
C SER A 129 3.35 11.41 22.74
N VAL A 130 3.09 12.33 21.82
CA VAL A 130 2.85 12.03 20.41
C VAL A 130 4.08 12.49 19.64
N GLU A 131 4.71 11.58 18.90
CA GLU A 131 5.93 11.85 18.18
C GLU A 131 5.68 11.83 16.68
N THR A 132 6.19 12.84 15.97
CA THR A 132 6.24 12.86 14.51
C THR A 132 7.67 12.69 14.06
N ARG A 133 7.88 11.86 13.03
CA ARG A 133 9.21 11.65 12.45
C ARG A 133 9.10 11.47 10.95
N CYS A 134 9.97 12.11 10.18
CA CYS A 134 10.12 11.78 8.76
C CYS A 134 11.21 10.72 8.58
N GLU A 135 10.90 9.72 7.76
CA GLU A 135 11.78 8.60 7.42
C GLU A 135 11.84 8.46 5.90
N ILE A 136 13.03 8.31 5.33
CA ILE A 136 13.20 7.99 3.91
C ILE A 136 12.98 6.49 3.71
N TYR A 137 11.95 6.13 2.95
CA TYR A 137 11.61 4.77 2.52
C TYR A 137 12.03 4.54 1.06
N GLY A 138 12.12 3.27 0.61
CA GLY A 138 12.27 2.95 -0.83
C GLY A 138 13.67 2.61 -1.33
N GLY A 139 14.66 2.51 -0.45
CA GLY A 139 16.02 2.08 -0.82
C GLY A 139 16.66 2.96 -1.91
N SER A 140 17.43 2.36 -2.80
CA SER A 140 18.12 3.06 -3.91
C SER A 140 17.26 3.28 -5.16
N ILE A 141 16.11 2.60 -5.29
CA ILE A 141 15.36 2.53 -6.55
C ILE A 141 14.24 3.57 -6.62
N ALA A 142 13.51 3.77 -5.52
CA ALA A 142 12.43 4.76 -5.49
C ALA A 142 12.29 5.36 -4.10
N PRO A 143 13.24 6.20 -3.66
CA PRO A 143 13.19 6.75 -2.33
C PRO A 143 12.06 7.77 -2.19
N VAL A 144 11.25 7.64 -1.16
CA VAL A 144 10.12 8.52 -0.83
C VAL A 144 10.23 8.92 0.63
N LEU A 145 10.00 10.20 0.91
CA LEU A 145 9.94 10.69 2.27
C LEU A 145 8.56 10.40 2.86
N MET A 146 8.53 9.57 3.90
CA MET A 146 7.30 9.25 4.61
C MET A 146 7.34 9.83 6.02
N ARG A 147 6.26 10.52 6.37
CA ARG A 147 6.00 10.97 7.72
C ARG A 147 5.31 9.87 8.50
N GLN A 148 5.82 9.59 9.68
CA GLN A 148 5.26 8.66 10.64
C GLN A 148 4.80 9.40 11.87
N VAL A 149 3.65 8.99 12.41
CA VAL A 149 3.18 9.40 13.74
C VAL A 149 3.25 8.20 14.66
N ARG A 150 3.85 8.37 15.84
CA ARG A 150 3.96 7.36 16.90
C ARG A 150 3.38 7.88 18.20
N LEU A 151 2.75 7.00 18.94
CA LEU A 151 2.30 7.22 20.30
C LEU A 151 3.30 6.56 21.24
N VAL A 152 3.75 7.29 22.24
CA VAL A 152 4.59 6.75 23.31
C VAL A 152 3.74 6.68 24.56
N THR A 153 3.56 5.48 25.10
CA THR A 153 2.84 5.30 26.36
C THR A 153 3.76 5.64 27.55
N LYS A 154 3.17 5.88 28.72
CA LYS A 154 3.91 6.07 29.98
C LYS A 154 4.72 4.84 30.37
N SER A 155 4.32 3.65 29.91
CA SER A 155 5.09 2.41 30.06
C SER A 155 6.30 2.31 29.12
N GLY A 156 6.48 3.28 28.21
CA GLY A 156 7.56 3.30 27.23
C GLY A 156 7.28 2.51 25.95
N GLU A 157 6.07 1.96 25.79
CA GLU A 157 5.67 1.27 24.57
C GLU A 157 5.41 2.26 23.42
N GLN A 158 5.83 1.89 22.21
CA GLN A 158 5.64 2.70 21.01
C GLN A 158 4.62 2.08 20.06
N HIS A 159 3.57 2.84 19.74
CA HIS A 159 2.53 2.45 18.79
C HIS A 159 2.56 3.36 17.56
N SER A 160 2.89 2.79 16.41
CA SER A 160 2.88 3.51 15.13
C SER A 160 1.46 3.62 14.58
N LEU A 161 1.03 4.84 14.24
CA LEU A 161 -0.27 5.10 13.59
C LEU A 161 -0.25 4.85 12.08
N GLY A 162 0.94 4.76 11.47
CA GLY A 162 1.10 4.50 10.04
C GLY A 162 2.14 5.41 9.41
N TYR A 163 2.32 5.28 8.09
CA TYR A 163 3.19 6.13 7.29
C TYR A 163 2.35 6.80 6.21
N VAL A 164 2.56 8.09 6.00
CA VAL A 164 1.96 8.86 4.91
C VAL A 164 3.07 9.59 4.17
N SER A 165 2.93 9.76 2.86
CA SER A 165 3.88 10.55 2.07
C SER A 165 3.89 11.98 2.60
N GLU A 166 5.07 12.56 2.79
CA GLU A 166 5.14 13.97 3.20
C GLU A 166 4.63 14.91 2.09
N ALA A 167 4.80 14.50 0.83
CA ALA A 167 4.38 15.29 -0.32
C ALA A 167 2.87 15.14 -0.62
N ASP A 168 2.22 14.07 -0.16
CA ASP A 168 0.82 13.80 -0.47
C ASP A 168 0.14 13.15 0.74
N THR A 169 -0.72 13.93 1.40
CA THR A 169 -1.41 13.47 2.60
C THR A 169 -2.70 12.78 2.19
N ASP A 170 -2.85 11.49 2.48
CA ASP A 170 -4.11 10.77 2.21
C ASP A 170 -5.27 11.48 2.93
N PRO A 171 -6.26 12.03 2.21
CA PRO A 171 -7.38 12.74 2.82
C PRO A 171 -8.21 11.85 3.76
N LEU A 172 -8.15 10.53 3.59
CA LEU A 172 -8.86 9.54 4.41
C LEU A 172 -8.09 9.19 5.69
N PHE A 173 -6.78 9.42 5.70
CA PHE A 173 -5.91 9.23 6.86
C PHE A 173 -4.97 10.44 7.05
N PRO A 174 -5.53 11.62 7.40
CA PRO A 174 -4.75 12.83 7.61
C PRO A 174 -3.97 12.74 8.92
N LEU A 175 -2.83 12.02 8.89
CA LEU A 175 -2.07 11.69 10.10
C LEU A 175 -1.64 12.92 10.91
N LYS A 176 -1.40 14.06 10.24
CA LYS A 176 -1.08 15.33 10.90
C LYS A 176 -2.25 15.84 11.75
N GLU A 177 -3.44 15.90 11.17
CA GLU A 177 -4.65 16.33 11.90
C GLU A 177 -5.00 15.36 13.03
N ILE A 178 -4.82 14.06 12.79
CA ILE A 178 -5.00 13.02 13.80
C ILE A 178 -4.03 13.26 14.96
N ALA A 179 -2.75 13.53 14.69
CA ALA A 179 -1.74 13.82 15.72
C ALA A 179 -2.09 15.09 16.52
N GLU A 180 -2.50 16.16 15.86
CA GLU A 180 -2.88 17.43 16.51
C GLU A 180 -4.13 17.26 17.40
N ARG A 181 -5.15 16.53 16.93
CA ARG A 181 -6.32 16.19 17.75
C ARG A 181 -5.94 15.31 18.94
N LEU A 182 -5.01 14.38 18.76
CA LEU A 182 -4.51 13.54 19.84
C LEU A 182 -3.78 14.34 20.92
N CYS A 183 -2.91 15.26 20.53
CA CYS A 183 -2.24 16.15 21.48
C CYS A 183 -3.25 16.97 22.28
N ARG A 184 -4.29 17.52 21.62
CA ARG A 184 -5.38 18.25 22.28
C ARG A 184 -6.16 17.36 23.25
N ASN A 185 -6.53 16.14 22.82
CA ASN A 185 -7.33 15.22 23.63
C ASN A 185 -6.53 14.61 24.79
N CYS A 186 -5.21 14.50 24.70
CA CYS A 186 -4.40 13.95 25.80
C CYS A 186 -3.77 15.03 26.68
N GLY A 187 -3.79 16.29 26.25
CA GLY A 187 -3.04 17.39 26.87
C GLY A 187 -1.52 17.20 26.80
N VAL A 188 -1.02 16.47 25.80
CA VAL A 188 0.41 16.17 25.61
C VAL A 188 1.01 17.00 24.48
N GLN A 189 2.33 17.21 24.53
CA GLN A 189 3.04 17.94 23.48
C GLN A 189 3.29 17.05 22.25
N LEU A 190 3.23 17.68 21.08
CA LEU A 190 3.72 17.09 19.84
C LEU A 190 5.25 17.22 19.80
N VAL A 191 5.94 16.09 19.87
CA VAL A 191 7.40 16.05 19.81
C VAL A 191 7.82 15.73 18.38
N GLU A 192 8.37 16.72 17.68
CA GLU A 192 8.97 16.46 16.37
C GLU A 192 10.38 15.90 16.58
N ARG A 193 10.56 14.63 16.20
CA ARG A 193 11.87 13.98 16.23
C ARG A 193 12.61 14.22 14.93
N GLU A 194 13.94 14.21 15.03
CA GLU A 194 14.82 14.36 13.88
C GLU A 194 14.45 13.39 12.76
N SER A 195 14.31 13.96 11.57
CA SER A 195 14.11 13.24 10.33
C SER A 195 15.35 12.42 10.04
N VAL A 196 15.20 11.11 9.89
CA VAL A 196 16.34 10.20 9.77
C VAL A 196 16.20 9.33 8.54
N ARG A 197 17.30 9.22 7.79
CA ARG A 197 17.46 8.15 6.82
C ARG A 197 17.63 6.82 7.57
N ARG A 198 16.61 5.97 7.55
CA ARG A 198 16.72 4.61 8.08
C ARG A 198 17.47 3.75 7.06
N PRO A 199 18.44 2.94 7.49
CA PRO A 199 19.06 1.98 6.59
C PRO A 199 17.95 1.06 6.09
N THR A 200 17.79 0.98 4.78
CA THR A 200 16.99 -0.09 4.20
C THR A 200 17.79 -1.34 4.49
N ARG A 201 17.40 -2.13 5.50
CA ARG A 201 18.05 -3.41 5.79
C ARG A 201 17.99 -4.18 4.48
N ARG A 202 19.12 -4.30 3.78
CA ARG A 202 19.19 -5.00 2.50
C ARG A 202 18.73 -6.42 2.81
N LEU A 203 17.49 -6.74 2.44
CA LEU A 203 16.95 -8.09 2.62
C LEU A 203 17.75 -9.13 1.81
N PHE A 204 18.69 -8.70 0.94
CA PHE A 204 19.42 -9.56 0.03
C PHE A 204 20.95 -9.60 0.15
N MET A 205 21.60 -8.80 1.00
CA MET A 205 23.06 -8.90 1.17
C MET A 205 23.50 -8.12 2.40
N GLY A 206 23.98 -8.84 3.43
CA GLY A 206 24.28 -8.37 4.78
C GLY A 206 25.41 -7.35 4.95
N LEU A 207 25.53 -6.36 4.06
CA LEU A 207 26.35 -5.18 4.26
C LEU A 207 25.49 -4.09 4.90
N ALA A 208 25.82 -3.72 6.14
CA ALA A 208 25.21 -2.60 6.83
C ALA A 208 25.54 -1.31 6.06
N ASP A 209 24.50 -0.55 5.72
CA ASP A 209 24.66 0.77 5.10
C ASP A 209 25.03 1.77 6.21
N GLU A 210 26.24 2.34 6.12
CA GLU A 210 26.83 3.30 7.07
C GLU A 210 26.05 4.62 7.14
N SER A 211 25.08 4.83 6.24
CA SER A 211 24.19 6.01 6.17
C SER A 211 23.02 5.99 7.17
N ALA A 212 23.00 5.04 8.11
CA ALA A 212 22.00 4.97 9.17
C ALA A 212 22.14 6.16 10.14
N ASN A 213 21.10 6.99 10.25
CA ASN A 213 21.03 8.19 11.11
C ASN A 213 21.60 9.49 10.54
N VAL A 214 21.78 9.61 9.22
CA VAL A 214 22.03 10.94 8.63
C VAL A 214 20.76 11.80 8.80
N PRO A 215 20.85 12.98 9.43
CA PRO A 215 19.72 13.91 9.54
C PRO A 215 19.29 14.37 8.15
N VAL A 216 17.98 14.30 7.88
CA VAL A 216 17.42 14.68 6.58
C VAL A 216 17.27 16.20 6.53
N THR A 217 18.04 16.86 5.68
CA THR A 217 17.92 18.30 5.40
C THR A 217 16.86 18.59 4.33
N SER A 218 16.31 19.82 4.32
CA SER A 218 15.32 20.28 3.34
C SER A 218 15.78 20.11 1.88
N ASP A 219 17.07 20.27 1.63
CA ASP A 219 17.66 20.14 0.30
C ASP A 219 17.65 18.69 -0.17
N MET A 220 17.89 17.74 0.75
CA MET A 220 17.77 16.32 0.47
C MET A 220 16.33 15.94 0.12
N VAL A 221 15.33 16.50 0.81
CA VAL A 221 13.91 16.26 0.51
C VAL A 221 13.56 16.71 -0.90
N THR A 222 14.01 17.90 -1.29
CA THR A 222 13.73 18.47 -2.62
C THR A 222 14.39 17.64 -3.73
N ALA A 223 15.63 17.21 -3.51
CA ALA A 223 16.32 16.31 -4.43
C ALA A 223 15.64 14.94 -4.53
N LEU A 224 15.13 14.41 -3.40
CA LEU A 224 14.43 13.14 -3.35
C LEU A 224 13.15 13.16 -4.18
N ASN A 225 12.31 14.17 -3.97
CA ASN A 225 11.06 14.33 -4.70
C ASN A 225 11.30 14.49 -6.20
N ARG A 226 12.35 15.23 -6.59
CA ARG A 226 12.75 15.38 -8.01
C ARG A 226 13.17 14.05 -8.62
N ASN A 227 13.98 13.26 -7.90
CA ASN A 227 14.44 11.95 -8.38
C ASN A 227 13.31 10.94 -8.46
N HIS A 228 12.44 10.90 -7.45
CA HIS A 228 11.26 10.04 -7.45
C HIS A 228 10.33 10.37 -8.62
N ASN A 229 10.04 11.65 -8.87
CA ASN A 229 9.18 12.05 -9.99
C ASN A 229 9.80 11.67 -11.35
N ARG A 230 11.10 11.88 -11.55
CA ARG A 230 11.81 11.45 -12.77
C ARG A 230 11.76 9.93 -12.96
N PHE A 231 11.94 9.17 -11.87
CA PHE A 231 11.84 7.71 -11.91
C PHE A 231 10.43 7.25 -12.29
N MET A 232 9.40 7.82 -11.65
CA MET A 232 8.00 7.48 -11.95
C MET A 232 7.62 7.85 -13.38
N LEU A 233 8.03 9.02 -13.88
CA LEU A 233 7.85 9.42 -15.28
C LEU A 233 8.57 8.46 -16.24
N GLY A 234 9.79 8.03 -15.91
CA GLY A 234 10.52 7.05 -16.70
C GLY A 234 9.83 5.69 -16.74
N LEU A 235 9.32 5.21 -15.60
CA LEU A 235 8.58 3.96 -15.51
C LEU A 235 7.28 4.01 -16.32
N VAL A 236 6.50 5.08 -16.17
CA VAL A 236 5.26 5.30 -16.94
C VAL A 236 5.56 5.40 -18.43
N GLY A 237 6.62 6.14 -18.81
CA GLY A 237 7.07 6.25 -20.19
C GLY A 237 7.48 4.90 -20.79
N LEU A 238 8.19 4.07 -20.03
CA LEU A 238 8.57 2.71 -20.44
C LEU A 238 7.33 1.82 -20.62
N MET A 239 6.38 1.85 -19.68
CA MET A 239 5.14 1.09 -19.80
C MET A 239 4.31 1.53 -21.02
N ALA A 240 4.19 2.84 -21.26
CA ALA A 240 3.52 3.37 -22.45
C ALA A 240 4.22 2.95 -23.74
N ALA A 241 5.56 2.96 -23.78
CA ALA A 241 6.34 2.50 -24.91
C ALA A 241 6.14 1.00 -25.18
N LEU A 242 6.17 0.17 -24.14
CA LEU A 242 5.92 -1.27 -24.26
C LEU A 242 4.51 -1.58 -24.74
N LEU A 243 3.49 -0.87 -24.23
CA LEU A 243 2.11 -1.01 -24.67
C LEU A 243 1.95 -0.60 -26.14
N THR A 244 2.54 0.54 -26.53
CA THR A 244 2.51 1.03 -27.92
C THR A 244 3.23 0.07 -28.85
N ALA A 245 4.41 -0.43 -28.45
CA ALA A 245 5.15 -1.43 -29.21
C ALA A 245 4.37 -2.74 -29.36
N GLY A 246 3.71 -3.21 -28.28
CA GLY A 246 2.84 -4.37 -28.32
C GLY A 246 1.68 -4.20 -29.31
N ILE A 247 1.01 -3.05 -29.28
CA ILE A 247 -0.06 -2.70 -30.23
C ILE A 247 0.49 -2.66 -31.66
N ILE A 248 1.62 -2.00 -31.91
CA ILE A 248 2.23 -1.92 -33.25
C ILE A 248 2.63 -3.30 -33.76
N ILE A 249 3.20 -4.16 -32.90
CA ILE A 249 3.55 -5.54 -33.25
C ILE A 249 2.30 -6.34 -33.57
N ASP A 250 1.22 -6.18 -32.82
CA ASP A 250 -0.05 -6.88 -33.09
C ASP A 250 -0.65 -6.43 -34.45
N PHE A 251 -0.63 -5.13 -34.73
CA PHE A 251 -1.03 -4.58 -36.02
C PHE A 251 -0.12 -5.03 -37.18
N SER A 252 1.20 -5.11 -36.96
CA SER A 252 2.17 -5.47 -38.01
C SER A 252 2.29 -6.98 -38.25
N THR A 253 2.01 -7.79 -37.22
CA THR A 253 2.00 -9.26 -37.30
C THR A 253 0.64 -9.79 -37.80
N GLY A 254 -0.38 -8.93 -37.88
CA GLY A 254 -1.47 -9.07 -38.83
C GLY A 254 -2.24 -10.39 -38.77
N ASP A 255 -2.99 -10.63 -37.69
CA ASP A 255 -4.07 -11.65 -37.67
C ASP A 255 -5.23 -11.31 -38.64
N ILE A 256 -5.16 -10.16 -39.34
CA ILE A 256 -6.03 -9.83 -40.48
C ILE A 256 -5.91 -10.88 -41.59
N ASP A 257 -4.73 -11.46 -41.79
CA ASP A 257 -4.45 -12.43 -42.86
C ASP A 257 -4.96 -13.85 -42.52
N ARG A 258 -5.08 -14.21 -41.23
CA ARG A 258 -5.68 -15.51 -40.83
C ARG A 258 -7.19 -15.54 -41.02
N GLY A 259 -7.87 -14.41 -40.79
CA GLY A 259 -9.31 -14.27 -41.00
C GLY A 259 -9.70 -14.37 -42.48
N GLU A 260 -8.92 -13.74 -43.37
CA GLU A 260 -9.11 -13.83 -44.83
C GLU A 260 -8.80 -15.22 -45.36
N ARG A 261 -7.66 -15.83 -44.98
CA ARG A 261 -7.34 -17.21 -45.41
C ARG A 261 -8.36 -18.25 -44.94
N ALA A 262 -8.95 -18.07 -43.76
CA ALA A 262 -10.04 -18.94 -43.29
C ALA A 262 -11.34 -18.75 -44.08
N ARG A 263 -11.66 -17.51 -44.50
CA ARG A 263 -12.81 -17.23 -45.38
C ARG A 263 -12.61 -17.77 -46.78
N ASP A 264 -11.41 -17.64 -47.33
CA ASP A 264 -11.05 -18.15 -48.65
C ASP A 264 -11.04 -19.68 -48.66
N ALA A 265 -10.51 -20.33 -47.62
CA ALA A 265 -10.56 -21.79 -47.48
C ALA A 265 -12.01 -22.32 -47.39
N VAL A 266 -12.93 -21.57 -46.77
CA VAL A 266 -14.36 -21.93 -46.69
C VAL A 266 -15.07 -21.69 -48.04
N GLN A 267 -14.72 -20.63 -48.78
CA GLN A 267 -15.28 -20.39 -50.11
C GLN A 267 -14.82 -21.43 -51.13
N VAL A 268 -13.52 -21.77 -51.15
CA VAL A 268 -12.96 -22.81 -52.04
C VAL A 268 -13.61 -24.17 -51.77
N LYS A 269 -13.91 -24.49 -50.51
CA LYS A 269 -14.59 -25.75 -50.16
C LYS A 269 -16.07 -25.78 -50.58
N LYS A 270 -16.74 -24.62 -50.60
CA LYS A 270 -18.12 -24.49 -51.11
C LYS A 270 -18.19 -24.60 -52.64
N THR A 271 -17.23 -24.05 -53.38
CA THR A 271 -17.17 -24.17 -54.85
C THR A 271 -16.67 -25.52 -55.33
N ALA A 272 -15.89 -26.25 -54.53
CA ALA A 272 -15.39 -27.58 -54.86
C ALA A 272 -16.36 -28.74 -54.54
N THR A 273 -17.55 -28.48 -53.99
CA THR A 273 -18.55 -29.54 -53.72
C THR A 273 -19.48 -29.66 -54.94
N PRO A 274 -19.38 -30.71 -55.77
CA PRO A 274 -20.29 -30.88 -56.90
C PRO A 274 -21.72 -31.15 -56.41
N PRO A 275 -22.75 -30.73 -57.16
CA PRO A 275 -24.14 -30.96 -56.78
C PRO A 275 -24.40 -32.46 -56.68
N LYS A 276 -24.86 -32.91 -55.50
CA LYS A 276 -25.38 -34.26 -55.32
C LYS A 276 -26.58 -34.43 -56.26
N LYS A 277 -26.45 -35.32 -57.23
CA LYS A 277 -27.58 -35.90 -57.96
C LYS A 277 -28.29 -36.91 -57.08
#